data_AF-A0AAV5GZP0-F1
#
_entry.id   AF-A0AAV5GZP0-F1
#
_cell.length_a   1.000
_cell.length_b   1.000
_cell.length_c   1.000
_cell.angle_alpha   90.00
_cell.angle_beta   90.00
_cell.angle_gamma   90.00
#
_symmetry.space_group_name_H-M   'P 1'
#
loop_
_entity.id
_entity.type
_entity.pdbx_description
1 polymer ?
#
loop_
_entity_poly.entity_id
_entity_poly.type
_entity_poly.pdbx_seq_one_letter_code
_entity_poly.pdbx_strand_id
1 'polypeptide(L)' 'MMSSLRTSGSPFQETRETIDYSTPGEAESGFGTLPTSNVLKYVLADSTWIAIRPSGTEPKIKIYYSVKADNRDVAEE' A
#
# COMPACT_ATOMS: atom_id res chain seq x y z
N MET A 1 3.62 13.30 8.65
CA MET A 1 2.59 12.25 8.46
C MET A 1 3.20 10.95 7.94
N MET A 2 3.73 10.91 6.72
CA MET A 2 4.33 9.67 6.15
C MET A 2 5.51 9.09 6.96
N SER A 3 6.31 9.94 7.61
CA SER A 3 7.37 9.52 8.55
C SER A 3 6.82 8.85 9.81
N SER A 4 5.72 9.39 10.35
CA SER A 4 5.01 8.80 11.49
C SER A 4 4.52 7.41 11.13
N LEU A 5 3.80 7.27 9.99
CA LEU A 5 3.30 5.98 9.50
C LEU A 5 4.41 4.93 9.28
N ARG A 6 5.63 5.35 8.92
CA ARG A 6 6.78 4.43 8.81
C ARG A 6 7.31 3.96 10.16
N THR A 7 7.25 4.82 11.17
CA THR A 7 7.84 4.56 12.49
C THR A 7 6.85 3.82 13.40
N SER A 8 5.56 4.14 13.29
CA SER A 8 4.49 3.56 14.12
C SER A 8 4.04 2.17 13.67
N GLY A 9 4.50 1.68 12.52
CA GLY A 9 3.98 0.46 11.90
C GLY A 9 2.60 0.66 11.25
N SER A 10 2.00 -0.45 10.80
CA SER A 10 0.71 -0.41 10.11
C SER A 10 -0.43 0.00 11.05
N PRO A 11 -1.29 0.97 10.65
CA PRO A 11 -2.48 1.34 11.42
C PRO A 11 -3.67 0.38 11.21
N PHE A 12 -3.55 -0.60 10.31
CA PHE A 12 -4.65 -1.51 9.96
C PHE A 12 -4.52 -2.84 10.69
N GLN A 13 -5.63 -3.32 11.27
CA GLN A 13 -5.71 -4.66 11.85
C GLN A 13 -5.45 -5.72 10.78
N GLU A 14 -4.91 -6.87 11.17
CA GLU A 14 -4.62 -7.99 10.26
C GLU A 14 -3.71 -7.62 9.08
N THR A 15 -2.82 -6.63 9.26
CA THR A 15 -1.80 -6.35 8.24
C THR A 15 -0.82 -7.51 8.15
N ARG A 16 -0.86 -8.22 7.03
CA ARG A 16 0.06 -9.31 6.69
C ARG A 16 1.41 -8.79 6.22
N GLU A 17 1.41 -7.70 5.47
CA GLU A 17 2.60 -7.19 4.79
C GLU A 17 2.56 -5.66 4.66
N THR A 18 3.68 -5.00 4.93
CA THR A 18 3.87 -3.58 4.67
C THR A 18 4.98 -3.41 3.64
N ILE A 19 4.67 -2.74 2.53
CA ILE A 19 5.59 -2.47 1.43
C ILE A 19 5.90 -0.97 1.42
N ASP A 20 7.17 -0.62 1.60
CA ASP A 20 7.65 0.76 1.54
C ASP A 20 8.42 1.01 0.24
N TYR A 21 7.76 1.71 -0.68
CA TYR A 21 8.33 2.04 -1.99
C TYR A 21 9.40 3.14 -1.92
N SER A 22 9.72 3.68 -0.74
CA SER A 22 10.83 4.63 -0.60
C SER A 22 12.20 3.96 -0.66
N THR A 23 12.25 2.63 -0.59
CA THR A 23 13.46 1.84 -0.81
C THR A 23 13.48 1.26 -2.23
N PRO A 24 14.64 1.18 -2.89
CA PRO A 24 14.74 0.56 -4.21
C PRO A 24 14.33 -0.91 -4.15
N GLY A 25 13.33 -1.29 -4.94
CA GLY A 25 12.93 -2.68 -5.12
C GLY A 25 13.54 -3.27 -6.38
N GLU A 26 13.72 -4.59 -6.42
CA GLU A 26 14.09 -5.27 -7.66
C GLU A 26 12.83 -5.62 -8.47
N ALA A 27 12.88 -5.34 -9.77
CA ALA A 27 11.87 -5.79 -10.70
C ALA A 27 12.14 -7.26 -11.09
N GLU A 28 11.26 -7.83 -11.91
CA GLU A 28 11.50 -9.13 -12.52
C GLU A 28 12.81 -9.12 -13.35
N SER A 29 13.39 -10.31 -13.53
CA SER A 29 14.64 -10.47 -14.27
C SER A 29 14.55 -9.82 -15.66
N GLY A 30 15.50 -8.95 -15.96
CA GLY A 30 15.55 -8.19 -17.21
C GLY A 30 14.97 -6.76 -17.12
N PHE A 31 14.34 -6.38 -16.01
CA PHE A 31 13.74 -5.05 -15.83
C PHE A 31 14.52 -4.13 -14.86
N GLY A 32 15.54 -4.65 -14.17
CA GLY A 32 16.42 -3.86 -13.30
C GLY A 32 15.76 -3.38 -12.00
N THR A 33 16.12 -2.19 -11.53
CA THR A 33 15.66 -1.63 -10.26
C THR A 33 14.43 -0.75 -10.46
N LEU A 34 13.41 -0.93 -9.63
CA LEU A 34 12.20 -0.11 -9.64
C LEU A 34 12.48 1.29 -9.07
N PRO A 35 11.88 2.35 -9.66
CA PRO A 35 12.01 3.70 -9.12
C PRO A 35 11.36 3.82 -7.75
N THR A 36 12.00 4.56 -6.85
CA THR A 36 11.48 4.83 -5.50
C THR A 36 10.33 5.83 -5.54
N SER A 37 9.41 5.73 -4.58
CA SER A 37 8.32 6.69 -4.40
C SER A 37 7.90 6.82 -2.93
N ASN A 38 7.34 7.96 -2.55
CA ASN A 38 6.81 8.14 -1.18
C ASN A 38 5.42 7.50 -1.06
N VAL A 39 5.38 6.17 -1.09
CA VAL A 39 4.16 5.36 -1.02
C VAL A 39 4.36 4.28 0.04
N LEU A 40 3.36 4.08 0.90
CA LEU A 40 3.26 2.91 1.76
C LEU A 40 2.08 2.09 1.29
N LYS A 41 2.24 0.77 1.15
CA LYS A 41 1.15 -0.16 0.87
C LYS A 41 1.06 -1.20 1.98
N TYR A 42 -0.15 -1.42 2.47
CA TYR A 42 -0.47 -2.42 3.48
C TYR A 42 -1.32 -3.49 2.81
N VAL A 43 -0.92 -4.74 2.90
CA VAL A 43 -1.69 -5.90 2.45
C VAL A 43 -2.22 -6.60 3.69
N LEU A 44 -3.54 -6.78 3.75
CA LEU A 44 -4.23 -7.41 4.86
C LEU A 44 -4.33 -8.94 4.63
N ALA A 45 -4.72 -9.67 5.67
CA ALA A 45 -4.80 -11.12 5.66
C ALA A 45 -5.76 -11.69 4.59
N ASP A 46 -6.84 -10.98 4.28
CA ASP A 46 -7.87 -11.32 3.28
C ASP A 46 -7.49 -10.95 1.83
N SER A 47 -6.26 -10.51 1.59
CA SER A 47 -5.77 -9.95 0.32
C SER A 47 -6.31 -8.57 -0.04
N THR A 48 -7.08 -7.91 0.83
CA THR A 48 -7.36 -6.47 0.74
C THR A 48 -6.03 -5.71 0.82
N TRP A 49 -5.93 -4.58 0.11
CA TRP A 49 -4.77 -3.72 0.26
C TRP A 49 -5.14 -2.24 0.27
N ILE A 50 -4.33 -1.45 0.98
CA ILE A 50 -4.46 0.01 1.07
C ILE A 50 -3.09 0.62 0.79
N ALA A 51 -3.02 1.58 -0.13
CA ALA A 51 -1.82 2.36 -0.42
C ALA A 51 -2.05 3.85 -0.13
N ILE A 52 -1.09 4.48 0.55
CA ILE A 52 -1.17 5.87 1.02
C ILE A 52 0.03 6.64 0.48
N ARG A 53 -0.22 7.83 -0.08
CA ARG A 53 0.84 8.74 -0.54
C ARG A 53 0.44 10.21 -0.46
N PRO A 54 1.40 11.15 -0.32
CA PRO A 54 1.13 12.55 -0.56
C PRO A 54 0.82 12.80 -2.05
N SER A 55 -0.02 13.80 -2.33
CA SER A 55 -0.46 14.13 -3.70
C SER A 55 0.64 14.78 -4.54
N GLY A 56 1.65 15.40 -3.92
CA GLY A 56 2.78 16.04 -4.56
C GLY A 56 2.91 17.50 -4.13
N THR A 57 2.18 18.39 -4.81
CA THR A 57 2.28 19.86 -4.62
C THR A 57 1.22 20.44 -3.69
N GLU A 58 0.09 19.78 -3.52
CA GLU A 58 -0.98 20.23 -2.64
C GLU A 58 -0.90 19.50 -1.28
N PRO A 59 -1.40 20.11 -0.19
CA PRO A 59 -1.47 19.46 1.13
C PRO A 59 -2.61 18.41 1.18
N LYS A 60 -2.60 17.45 0.25
CA LYS A 60 -3.59 16.37 0.14
C LYS A 60 -2.92 15.00 0.21
N ILE A 61 -3.64 14.03 0.75
CA ILE A 61 -3.27 12.61 0.74
C ILE A 61 -4.11 11.89 -0.30
N LYS A 62 -3.47 11.03 -1.10
CA LYS A 62 -4.13 10.07 -1.98
C LYS A 62 -4.12 8.71 -1.29
N ILE A 63 -5.30 8.11 -1.22
CA ILE A 63 -5.50 6.76 -0.69
C ILE A 63 -6.06 5.91 -1.84
N TYR A 64 -5.40 4.80 -2.11
CA TYR A 64 -5.85 3.78 -3.04
C TYR A 64 -6.16 2.54 -2.21
N TYR A 65 -7.22 1.83 -2.55
CA TYR A 65 -7.53 0.58 -1.87
C TYR A 65 -8.18 -0.39 -2.85
N SER A 66 -8.07 -1.67 -2.53
CA SER A 66 -8.80 -2.74 -3.19
C SER A 66 -9.28 -3.69 -2.13
N VAL A 67 -10.57 -3.95 -2.12
CA VAL A 67 -11.23 -4.95 -1.29
C VAL A 67 -11.53 -6.18 -2.14
N LYS A 68 -11.57 -7.34 -1.50
CA LYS A 68 -11.88 -8.61 -2.17
C LYS A 68 -12.86 -9.40 -1.31
N ALA A 69 -13.94 -9.86 -1.92
CA ALA A 69 -14.82 -10.87 -1.34
C ALA A 69 -14.54 -12.24 -1.97
N ASP A 70 -14.94 -13.30 -1.30
CA ASP A 70 -14.70 -14.68 -1.76
C ASP A 70 -15.52 -15.03 -3.00
N ASN A 71 -16.70 -14.43 -3.15
CA ASN A 71 -17.59 -14.64 -4.29
C ASN A 71 -18.47 -13.40 -4.54
N ARG A 72 -19.25 -13.46 -5.61
CA ARG A 72 -20.12 -12.37 -6.07
C ARG A 72 -21.23 -12.05 -5.08
N ASP A 73 -21.85 -13.05 -4.48
CA ASP A 73 -22.99 -12.85 -3.59
C ASP A 73 -22.54 -12.06 -2.34
N VAL A 74 -21.42 -12.45 -1.72
CA VAL A 74 -20.81 -11.71 -0.58
C VAL A 74 -20.34 -10.31 -0.99
N ALA A 75 -19.97 -10.10 -2.26
CA ALA A 75 -19.56 -8.78 -2.74
C ALA A 75 -20.74 -7.83 -2.98
N GLU A 76 -21.94 -8.36 -3.16
CA GLU A 76 -23.16 -7.59 -3.46
C GLU A 76 -24.01 -7.29 -2.21
N GLU A 77 -23.68 -7.86 -1.05
CA GLU A 77 -24.26 -7.53 0.26
C GLU A 77 -23.71 -6.22 0.85
#